data_AF-A0A2E6ZJZ3-F1
#
_entry.id   AF-A0A2E6ZJZ3-F1
#
_cell.length_a   1.000
_cell.length_b   1.000
_cell.length_c   1.000
_cell.angle_alpha   90.00
_cell.angle_beta   90.00
_cell.angle_gamma   90.00
#
_symmetry.space_group_name_H-M   'P 1'
#
loop_
_entity.id
_entity.type
_entity.pdbx_description
1 polymer ?
#
loop_
_entity_poly.entity_id
_entity_poly.type
_entity_poly.pdbx_seq_one_letter_code
_entity_poly.pdbx_strand_id
1 'polypeptide(L)' 'MESKRNDIIKALKSHAQGHIDKHKANVEVYLNNSVGIGEHPDILEAIEKEIKIIAEYDDELEMLNKYFPEK' A
#
# COMPACT_ATOMS: atom_id res chain seq x y z
N MET A 1 26.65 14.53 3.60
CA MET A 1 25.18 14.67 3.60
C MET A 1 24.68 13.71 2.56
N GLU A 2 23.78 12.79 2.91
CA GLU A 2 22.98 12.08 1.91
C GLU A 2 22.44 13.11 0.92
N SER A 3 22.52 12.80 -0.38
CA SER A 3 22.04 13.72 -1.41
C SER A 3 20.56 13.97 -1.18
N LYS A 4 20.08 15.22 -1.32
CA LYS A 4 18.63 15.55 -1.29
C LYS A 4 17.80 14.63 -2.20
N ARG A 5 18.41 14.09 -3.25
CA ARG A 5 17.81 13.04 -4.10
C ARG A 5 17.46 11.79 -3.28
N ASN A 6 18.39 11.27 -2.49
CA ASN A 6 18.20 10.05 -1.70
C ASN A 6 17.11 10.27 -0.64
N ASP A 7 17.06 11.44 0.00
CA ASP A 7 16.00 11.78 0.96
C ASP A 7 14.61 11.76 0.30
N ILE A 8 14.48 12.33 -0.90
CA ILE A 8 13.22 12.33 -1.66
C ILE A 8 12.82 10.90 -2.06
N ILE A 9 13.75 10.11 -2.61
CA ILE A 9 13.47 8.73 -3.00
C ILE A 9 13.06 7.89 -1.77
N LYS A 10 13.75 8.07 -0.65
CA LYS A 10 13.40 7.40 0.61
C LYS A 10 12.02 7.81 1.12
N ALA A 11 11.67 9.09 1.04
CA ALA A 11 10.35 9.58 1.41
C ALA A 11 9.25 8.96 0.53
N LEU A 12 9.46 8.88 -0.78
CA LEU A 12 8.51 8.26 -1.72
C LEU A 12 8.33 6.76 -1.44
N LYS A 13 9.44 6.02 -1.23
CA LYS A 13 9.38 4.59 -0.87
C LYS A 13 8.63 4.37 0.44
N SER A 14 8.91 5.16 1.47
CA SER A 14 8.20 5.08 2.76
C SER A 14 6.71 5.41 2.63
N HIS A 15 6.35 6.36 1.76
CA HIS A 15 4.95 6.69 1.50
C HIS A 15 4.21 5.55 0.79
N ALA A 16 4.78 4.99 -0.28
CA ALA A 16 4.22 3.84 -0.98
C ALA A 16 4.07 2.62 -0.04
N GLN A 17 5.12 2.29 0.72
CA GLN A 17 5.08 1.21 1.72
C GLN A 17 3.99 1.45 2.77
N GLY A 18 3.86 2.67 3.28
CA GLY A 18 2.82 3.02 4.26
C GLY A 18 1.39 2.80 3.71
N HIS A 19 1.16 3.09 2.43
CA HIS A 19 -0.13 2.79 1.81
C HIS A 19 -0.34 1.29 1.63
N ILE A 20 0.67 0.55 1.19
CA ILE A 20 0.60 -0.92 1.09
C ILE A 20 0.23 -1.51 2.45
N ASP A 21 0.92 -1.12 3.53
CA ASP A 21 0.68 -1.63 4.88
C ASP A 21 -0.71 -1.29 5.39
N LYS A 22 -1.17 -0.05 5.14
CA LYS A 22 -2.52 0.41 5.50
C LYS A 22 -3.60 -0.41 4.79
N HIS A 23 -3.52 -0.54 3.47
CA HIS A 23 -4.53 -1.27 2.69
C HIS A 23 -4.49 -2.77 2.98
N LYS A 24 -3.31 -3.34 3.25
CA LYS A 24 -3.19 -4.71 3.74
C LYS A 24 -3.87 -4.91 5.08
N ALA A 25 -3.71 -3.97 6.02
CA ALA A 25 -4.40 -4.02 7.30
C ALA A 25 -5.93 -3.96 7.14
N ASN A 26 -6.45 -3.15 6.20
CA ASN A 26 -7.87 -3.12 5.89
C ASN A 26 -8.39 -4.47 5.37
N VAL A 27 -7.64 -5.12 4.47
CA VAL A 27 -7.98 -6.47 3.99
C VAL A 27 -8.05 -7.46 5.15
N GLU A 28 -7.05 -7.46 6.05
CA GLU A 28 -7.06 -8.32 7.24
C GLU A 28 -8.25 -8.03 8.16
N VAL A 29 -8.63 -6.75 8.33
CA VAL A 29 -9.83 -6.37 9.09
C VAL A 29 -11.09 -6.94 8.44
N TYR A 30 -11.23 -6.88 7.12
CA TYR A 30 -12.37 -7.44 6.40
C TYR A 30 -12.42 -8.97 6.45
N LEU A 31 -11.27 -9.65 6.38
CA LEU A 31 -11.18 -11.11 6.47
C LEU A 31 -11.51 -11.64 7.87
N ASN A 32 -11.07 -10.92 8.92
CA ASN A 32 -11.21 -11.38 10.31
C ASN A 32 -12.50 -10.90 11.01
N ASN A 33 -13.10 -9.78 10.58
CA ASN A 33 -14.30 -9.20 11.21
C ASN A 33 -15.58 -9.42 10.40
N SER A 34 -15.83 -10.66 9.97
CA SER A 34 -17.08 -11.06 9.29
C SER A 34 -18.34 -10.93 10.17
N VAL A 35 -18.19 -10.59 11.46
CA VAL A 35 -19.29 -10.43 12.41
C VAL A 35 -19.14 -9.10 13.16
N GLY A 36 -19.87 -8.06 12.74
CA GLY A 36 -20.02 -6.83 13.53
C GLY A 36 -20.07 -5.50 12.76
N ILE A 37 -19.61 -5.47 11.51
CA ILE A 37 -19.81 -4.29 10.64
C ILE A 37 -21.12 -4.51 9.90
N GLY A 38 -22.20 -3.95 10.45
CA GLY A 38 -23.50 -3.98 9.80
C GLY A 38 -23.42 -3.53 8.34
N GLU A 39 -24.11 -4.27 7.47
CA GLU A 39 -24.71 -3.73 6.26
C GLU A 39 -23.79 -3.21 5.14
N HIS A 40 -22.74 -3.97 4.77
CA HIS A 40 -22.23 -3.89 3.39
C HIS A 40 -22.34 -5.27 2.72
N PRO A 41 -23.20 -5.43 1.69
CA PRO A 41 -23.37 -6.71 1.00
C PRO A 41 -22.10 -7.21 0.29
N ASP A 42 -21.13 -6.33 0.03
CA ASP A 42 -20.01 -6.61 -0.86
C ASP A 42 -18.63 -6.45 -0.18
N ILE A 43 -18.41 -7.21 0.91
CA ILE A 43 -17.08 -7.34 1.55
C ILE A 43 -16.01 -7.74 0.51
N LEU A 44 -16.39 -8.58 -0.46
CA LEU A 44 -15.49 -8.97 -1.54
C LEU A 44 -15.11 -7.81 -2.46
N GLU A 45 -16.06 -6.92 -2.80
CA GLU A 45 -15.77 -5.73 -3.61
C GLU A 45 -14.87 -4.75 -2.84
N ALA A 46 -15.07 -4.61 -1.54
CA ALA A 46 -14.19 -3.82 -0.68
C ALA A 46 -12.77 -4.39 -0.67
N ILE A 47 -12.61 -5.70 -0.45
CA ILE A 47 -11.30 -6.37 -0.53
C ILE A 47 -10.66 -6.16 -1.91
N GLU A 48 -11.43 -6.30 -3.00
CA GLU A 48 -10.89 -6.09 -4.35
C GLU A 48 -10.38 -4.66 -4.56
N LYS A 49 -11.08 -3.65 -4.04
CA LYS A 49 -10.62 -2.25 -4.08
C LYS A 49 -9.32 -2.05 -3.30
N GLU A 50 -9.23 -2.61 -2.09
CA GLU A 50 -8.00 -2.51 -1.29
C GLU A 50 -6.81 -3.18 -1.99
N ILE A 51 -7.01 -4.37 -2.58
CA ILE A 51 -5.96 -5.08 -3.33
C ILE A 51 -5.51 -4.30 -4.56
N LYS A 52 -6.43 -3.64 -5.29
CA LYS A 52 -6.07 -2.79 -6.44
C LYS A 52 -5.15 -1.64 -6.04
N ILE A 53 -5.43 -1.02 -4.89
CA ILE A 53 -4.58 0.08 -4.40
C ILE A 53 -3.21 -0.46 -3.93
N ILE A 54 -3.17 -1.63 -3.30
CA ILE A 54 -1.90 -2.30 -2.98
C ILE A 54 -1.07 -2.52 -4.24
N ALA A 55 -1.67 -3.04 -5.32
CA ALA A 55 -0.98 -3.27 -6.58
C ALA A 55 -0.41 -1.97 -7.18
N GLU A 56 -1.18 -0.87 -7.16
CA GLU A 56 -0.72 0.43 -7.65
C GLU A 56 0.54 0.92 -6.90
N TYR A 57 0.53 0.85 -5.57
CA TYR A 57 1.68 1.28 -4.77
C TYR A 57 2.85 0.30 -4.79
N ASP A 58 2.59 -1.00 -4.97
CA ASP A 58 3.64 -2.01 -5.15
C ASP A 58 4.38 -1.78 -6.48
N ASP A 59 3.64 -1.49 -7.57
CA ASP A 59 4.22 -1.09 -8.85
C ASP A 59 5.05 0.19 -8.70
N GLU A 60 4.55 1.21 -7.99
CA GLU A 60 5.32 2.44 -7.73
C GLU A 60 6.62 2.14 -6.97
N LEU A 61 6.55 1.31 -5.93
CA LEU A 61 7.70 0.89 -5.13
C LEU A 61 8.71 0.10 -5.96
N GLU A 62 8.25 -0.81 -6.83
CA GLU A 62 9.10 -1.53 -7.76
C GLU A 62 9.81 -0.57 -8.72
N MET A 63 9.10 0.40 -9.30
CA MET A 63 9.69 1.38 -10.21
C MET A 63 10.74 2.26 -9.50
N LEU A 64 10.47 2.67 -8.26
CA LEU A 64 11.43 3.40 -7.43
C LEU A 64 12.69 2.57 -7.15
N ASN A 65 12.54 1.27 -6.87
CA ASN A 65 13.66 0.37 -6.65
C ASN A 65 14.46 0.10 -7.93
N LYS A 66 13.77 -0.07 -9.07
CA LYS A 66 14.38 -0.42 -10.35
C LYS A 66 15.13 0.73 -11.00
N TYR A 67 14.54 1.92 -11.06
CA TYR A 67 15.09 3.05 -11.80
C TYR A 67 15.78 4.09 -10.91
N PHE A 68 15.50 4.07 -9.61
CA PHE A 68 16.07 5.02 -8.64
C PHE A 68 16.73 4.31 -7.45
N PRO A 69 17.67 3.38 -7.68
CA PRO A 69 18.38 2.74 -6.58
C PRO A 69 19.14 3.76 -5.74
N GLU A 70 19.31 3.42 -4.46
CA GLU A 70 20.23 4.13 -3.56
C GLU A 70 21.65 3.95 -4.10
N LYS A 71 22.43 5.02 -4.08
CA LYS A 71 23.82 5.06 -4.55
C LYS A 71 24.79 5.04 -3.39
#